data_AF-A0A2V8SZK6-F1
#
_entry.id   AF-A0A2V8SZK6-F1
#
_cell.length_a   1.000
_cell.length_b   1.000
_cell.length_c   1.000
_cell.angle_alpha   90.00
_cell.angle_beta   90.00
_cell.angle_gamma   90.00
#
_symmetry.space_group_name_H-M   'P 1'
#
loop_
_entity.id
_entity.type
_entity.pdbx_description
1 polymer ?
#
loop_
_entity_poly.entity_id
_entity_poly.type
_entity_poly.pdbx_seq_one_letter_code
_entity_poly.pdbx_strand_id
1 'polypeptide(L)'
;MVGLAATKDLTGEITVTGQVSVNGQTAVSNSTIVSGSTIVTGADSSAVISLGKTGRIEVMADSNFVLNFSDSGIVGILDSGKARISDASGVATTITTKDTTVIADSAQANNFVVEVECSHTHVDTTAGLVTMREGSSDKQVAAGTSATAGNLSQTGCKPCLRPNSAPPVRLAGWPWLILAAAGVAGVAILLGGNNEVTPNGQVIIVSPTR
;
A
#
# COMPACT_ATOMS: atom_id res chain seq x y z
N MET A 1 -10.15 -24.50 38.31
CA MET A 1 -8.89 -24.53 37.54
C MET A 1 -9.19 -23.81 36.24
N VAL A 2 -8.65 -22.61 36.04
CA VAL A 2 -8.82 -21.86 34.78
C VAL A 2 -7.92 -22.53 33.76
N GLY A 3 -8.48 -23.30 32.84
CA GLY A 3 -7.73 -23.88 31.74
C GLY A 3 -7.24 -22.75 30.84
N LEU A 4 -5.93 -22.51 30.82
CA LEU A 4 -5.29 -21.76 29.74
C LEU A 4 -5.63 -22.52 28.45
N ALA A 5 -6.48 -21.93 27.61
CA ALA A 5 -6.75 -22.47 26.29
C ALA A 5 -5.39 -22.65 25.60
N ALA A 6 -5.04 -23.88 25.24
CA ALA A 6 -3.89 -24.13 24.40
C ALA A 6 -4.13 -23.35 23.10
N THR A 7 -3.35 -22.29 22.87
CA THR A 7 -3.25 -21.68 21.56
C THR A 7 -2.84 -22.80 20.63
N LYS A 8 -3.73 -23.17 19.70
CA LYS A 8 -3.36 -24.07 18.62
C LYS A 8 -2.25 -23.33 17.87
N ASP A 9 -1.01 -23.76 18.05
CA ASP A 9 0.15 -23.14 17.42
C ASP A 9 0.02 -23.33 15.92
N LEU A 10 -0.59 -22.35 15.27
CA LEU A 10 -0.67 -22.31 13.82
C LEU A 10 0.72 -21.91 13.33
N THR A 11 1.28 -22.76 12.48
CA THR A 11 2.60 -22.55 11.93
C THR A 11 2.53 -22.37 10.43
N GLY A 12 3.31 -21.43 9.90
CA GLY A 12 3.57 -21.28 8.48
C GLY A 12 4.89 -21.93 8.08
N GLU A 13 5.11 -22.05 6.78
CA GLU A 13 6.39 -22.46 6.20
C GLU A 13 6.97 -21.31 5.39
N ILE A 14 8.25 -20.99 5.58
CA ILE A 14 8.94 -19.94 4.83
C ILE A 14 9.85 -20.52 3.76
N THR A 15 9.79 -19.98 2.55
CA THR A 15 10.77 -20.17 1.49
C THR A 15 11.54 -18.88 1.31
N VAL A 16 12.86 -18.95 1.38
CA VAL A 16 13.78 -17.81 1.36
C VAL A 16 14.55 -17.78 0.04
N THR A 17 14.65 -16.59 -0.56
CA THR A 17 15.57 -16.29 -1.66
C THR A 17 16.44 -15.11 -1.25
N GLY A 18 17.77 -15.27 -1.24
CA GLY A 18 18.70 -14.22 -0.84
C GLY A 18 18.90 -14.11 0.68
N GLN A 19 19.09 -12.90 1.17
CA GLN A 19 19.34 -12.58 2.57
C GLN A 19 18.02 -12.26 3.27
N VAL A 20 17.53 -13.20 4.08
CA VAL A 20 16.33 -13.01 4.89
C VAL A 20 16.65 -13.40 6.32
N SER A 21 16.14 -12.62 7.27
CA SER A 21 16.19 -12.93 8.68
C SER A 21 14.78 -12.98 9.27
N VAL A 22 14.59 -13.88 10.23
CA VAL A 22 13.38 -14.01 11.03
C VAL A 22 13.79 -13.81 12.48
N ASN A 23 13.17 -12.85 13.16
CA ASN A 23 13.48 -12.48 14.55
C ASN A 23 14.95 -12.10 14.81
N GLY A 24 15.66 -11.65 13.76
CA GLY A 24 17.07 -11.28 13.82
C GLY A 24 18.04 -12.43 13.55
N GLN A 25 17.56 -13.67 13.33
CA GLN A 25 18.37 -14.80 12.89
C GLN A 25 18.21 -15.03 11.39
N THR A 26 19.29 -15.41 10.71
CA THR A 26 19.21 -15.78 9.28
C THR A 26 18.22 -16.92 9.09
N ALA A 27 17.23 -16.70 8.23
CA ALA A 27 16.19 -17.67 7.92
C ALA A 27 16.68 -18.64 6.83
N VAL A 28 16.28 -19.91 6.96
CA VAL A 28 16.51 -20.93 5.94
C VAL A 28 15.18 -21.38 5.33
N SER A 29 15.20 -21.72 4.05
CA SER A 29 14.00 -22.23 3.38
C SER A 29 13.48 -23.50 4.03
N ASN A 30 12.16 -23.68 3.97
CA ASN A 30 11.38 -24.75 4.59
C ASN A 30 11.44 -24.73 6.14
N SER A 31 11.74 -23.55 6.71
CA SER A 31 11.63 -23.35 8.16
C SER A 31 10.19 -23.10 8.58
N THR A 32 9.89 -23.42 9.83
CA THR A 32 8.62 -23.10 10.46
C THR A 32 8.59 -21.65 10.93
N ILE A 33 7.55 -20.91 10.56
CA ILE A 33 7.24 -19.57 11.07
C ILE A 33 6.09 -19.66 12.06
N VAL A 34 6.21 -18.94 13.17
CA VAL A 34 5.18 -18.83 14.20
C VAL A 34 4.55 -17.44 14.16
N SER A 35 3.34 -17.31 14.70
CA SER A 35 2.71 -16.01 14.87
C SER A 35 3.57 -15.11 15.77
N GLY A 36 3.73 -13.85 15.40
CA GLY A 36 4.57 -12.87 16.09
C GLY A 36 5.99 -12.78 15.54
N SER A 37 6.32 -13.52 14.48
CA SER A 37 7.62 -13.42 13.83
C SER A 37 7.81 -12.10 13.08
N THR A 38 8.99 -11.50 13.22
CA THR A 38 9.46 -10.36 12.42
C THR A 38 10.33 -10.88 11.29
N ILE A 39 9.95 -10.61 10.05
CA ILE A 39 10.66 -11.01 8.83
C ILE A 39 11.31 -9.76 8.22
N VAL A 40 12.62 -9.82 8.03
CA VAL A 40 13.39 -8.75 7.40
C VAL A 40 14.12 -9.32 6.19
N THR A 41 13.91 -8.71 5.03
CA THR A 41 14.55 -9.08 3.76
C THR A 41 15.58 -8.02 3.37
N GLY A 42 16.73 -8.44 2.88
CA GLY A 42 17.75 -7.55 2.34
C GLY A 42 17.47 -7.15 0.89
N ALA A 43 18.44 -6.46 0.28
CA ALA A 43 18.43 -6.15 -1.14
C ALA A 43 18.39 -7.44 -1.98
N ASP A 44 17.69 -7.39 -3.12
CA ASP A 44 17.52 -8.50 -4.07
C ASP A 44 17.05 -9.82 -3.42
N SER A 45 16.34 -9.72 -2.29
CA SER A 45 15.90 -10.87 -1.50
C SER A 45 14.38 -10.94 -1.45
N SER A 46 13.83 -12.14 -1.26
CA SER A 46 12.39 -12.34 -1.06
C SER A 46 12.12 -13.50 -0.12
N ALA A 47 11.00 -13.40 0.59
CA ALA A 47 10.52 -14.43 1.49
C ALA A 47 9.07 -14.75 1.16
N VAL A 48 8.76 -16.02 0.93
CA VAL A 48 7.40 -16.50 0.73
C VAL A 48 7.00 -17.30 1.95
N ILE A 49 5.95 -16.86 2.65
CA ILE A 49 5.36 -17.54 3.79
C ILE A 49 4.06 -18.20 3.33
N SER A 50 4.01 -19.53 3.39
CA SER A 50 2.81 -20.32 3.20
C SER A 50 2.12 -20.54 4.54
N LEU A 51 0.87 -20.09 4.68
CA LEU A 51 0.03 -20.30 5.88
C LEU A 51 -0.99 -21.43 5.67
N GLY A 52 -0.80 -22.26 4.64
CA GLY A 52 -1.70 -23.35 4.28
C GLY A 52 -3.07 -22.84 3.83
N LYS A 53 -4.14 -23.24 4.55
CA LYS A 53 -5.53 -22.87 4.22
C LYS A 53 -5.82 -21.38 4.41
N THR A 54 -5.03 -20.68 5.22
CA THR A 54 -5.28 -19.27 5.57
C THR A 54 -4.83 -18.34 4.46
N GLY A 55 -3.74 -18.68 3.76
CA GLY A 55 -3.23 -17.88 2.65
C GLY A 55 -1.73 -18.02 2.44
N ARG A 56 -1.18 -17.08 1.67
CA ARG A 56 0.23 -16.94 1.33
C ARG A 56 0.61 -15.46 1.40
N ILE A 57 1.80 -15.19 1.93
CA ILE A 57 2.37 -13.85 2.02
C ILE A 57 3.74 -13.89 1.35
N GLU A 58 4.03 -12.91 0.51
CA GLU A 58 5.32 -12.74 -0.13
C GLU A 58 5.88 -11.38 0.26
N VAL A 59 6.99 -11.39 0.99
CA VAL A 59 7.73 -10.21 1.41
C VAL A 59 8.86 -10.01 0.42
N MET A 60 8.90 -8.85 -0.24
CA MET A 60 9.89 -8.53 -1.27
C MET A 60 11.15 -7.91 -0.67
N ALA A 61 12.08 -7.47 -1.51
CA ALA A 61 13.37 -6.90 -1.07
C ALA A 61 13.19 -5.67 -0.17
N ASP A 62 14.21 -5.41 0.66
CA ASP A 62 14.32 -4.23 1.53
C ASP A 62 13.07 -3.99 2.38
N SER A 63 12.49 -5.07 2.92
CA SER A 63 11.21 -5.02 3.62
C SER A 63 11.34 -5.47 5.07
N ASN A 64 10.55 -4.85 5.94
CA ASN A 64 10.42 -5.22 7.35
C ASN A 64 8.95 -5.47 7.67
N PHE A 65 8.62 -6.74 7.93
CA PHE A 65 7.25 -7.21 8.09
C PHE A 65 7.09 -8.04 9.36
N VAL A 66 6.18 -7.61 10.25
CA VAL A 66 5.80 -8.38 11.44
C VAL A 66 4.51 -9.13 11.12
N LEU A 67 4.53 -10.45 11.27
CA LEU A 67 3.42 -11.32 10.90
C LEU A 67 2.80 -11.98 12.14
N ASN A 68 1.50 -11.75 12.34
CA ASN A 68 0.66 -12.49 13.26
C ASN A 68 -0.45 -13.19 12.49
N PHE A 69 -0.79 -14.42 12.86
CA PHE A 69 -1.83 -15.18 12.16
C PHE A 69 -2.50 -16.20 13.08
N SER A 70 -3.71 -16.58 12.68
CA SER A 70 -4.58 -17.53 13.36
C SER A 70 -5.36 -18.34 12.33
N ASP A 71 -6.17 -19.29 12.78
CA ASP A 71 -6.96 -20.17 11.90
C ASP A 71 -7.87 -19.42 10.93
N SER A 72 -8.29 -18.20 11.27
CA SER A 72 -9.25 -17.40 10.50
C SER A 72 -8.81 -15.95 10.30
N GLY A 73 -7.53 -15.64 10.50
CA GLY A 73 -7.08 -14.26 10.36
C GLY A 73 -5.58 -14.09 10.18
N ILE A 74 -5.22 -13.07 9.43
CA ILE A 74 -3.85 -12.62 9.17
C ILE A 74 -3.77 -11.16 9.60
N VAL A 75 -2.80 -10.85 10.46
CA VAL A 75 -2.53 -9.48 10.90
C VAL A 75 -1.05 -9.20 10.67
N GLY A 76 -0.77 -8.25 9.77
CA GLY A 76 0.58 -7.85 9.41
C GLY A 76 0.85 -6.40 9.79
N ILE A 77 2.10 -6.09 10.11
CA ILE A 77 2.61 -4.72 10.18
C ILE A 77 3.75 -4.62 9.16
N LEU A 78 3.60 -3.76 8.16
CA LEU A 78 4.63 -3.47 7.17
C LEU A 78 5.21 -2.08 7.47
N ASP A 79 6.46 -2.05 7.94
CA ASP A 79 7.14 -0.81 8.29
C ASP A 79 7.77 -0.15 7.06
N SER A 80 8.35 -0.96 6.17
CA SER A 80 9.01 -0.51 4.94
C SER A 80 9.01 -1.62 3.89
N GLY A 81 9.15 -1.21 2.63
CA GLY A 81 9.31 -2.13 1.50
C GLY A 81 7.97 -2.56 0.92
N LYS A 82 7.85 -3.82 0.50
CA LYS A 82 6.69 -4.31 -0.24
C LYS A 82 6.31 -5.72 0.16
N ALA A 83 5.01 -5.93 0.38
CA ALA A 83 4.44 -7.23 0.65
C ALA A 83 3.26 -7.50 -0.27
N ARG A 84 3.18 -8.72 -0.79
CA ARG A 84 2.02 -9.24 -1.49
C ARG A 84 1.31 -10.24 -0.59
N ILE A 85 0.00 -10.06 -0.44
CA ILE A 85 -0.82 -10.88 0.43
C ILE A 85 -1.87 -11.55 -0.43
N SER A 86 -2.06 -12.85 -0.22
CA SER A 86 -3.08 -13.65 -0.85
C SER A 86 -3.77 -14.49 0.22
N ASP A 87 -4.96 -14.08 0.62
CA ASP A 87 -5.76 -14.72 1.66
C ASP A 87 -6.93 -15.50 1.07
N ALA A 88 -7.34 -16.54 1.79
CA ALA A 88 -8.49 -17.35 1.40
C ALA A 88 -9.81 -16.71 1.86
N SER A 89 -10.92 -17.08 1.21
CA SER A 89 -12.26 -16.71 1.70
C SER A 89 -12.48 -17.26 3.12
N GLY A 90 -13.09 -16.44 3.97
CA GLY A 90 -13.30 -16.71 5.39
C GLY A 90 -12.15 -16.27 6.31
N VAL A 91 -11.10 -15.66 5.75
CA VAL A 91 -9.94 -15.16 6.52
C VAL A 91 -10.00 -13.65 6.62
N ALA A 92 -9.98 -13.13 7.85
CA ALA A 92 -9.88 -11.69 8.08
C ALA A 92 -8.43 -11.23 7.98
N THR A 93 -8.12 -10.43 6.98
CA THR A 93 -6.74 -9.96 6.74
C THR A 93 -6.62 -8.47 6.98
N THR A 94 -5.69 -8.08 7.85
CA THR A 94 -5.42 -6.67 8.16
C THR A 94 -3.92 -6.40 8.07
N ILE A 95 -3.51 -5.45 7.24
CA ILE A 95 -2.13 -5.00 7.12
C ILE A 95 -2.06 -3.54 7.56
N THR A 96 -1.26 -3.28 8.59
CA THR A 96 -1.05 -1.92 9.10
C THR A 96 0.28 -1.40 8.58
N THR A 97 0.26 -0.20 8.01
CA THR A 97 1.46 0.55 7.65
C THR A 97 1.52 1.82 8.50
N LYS A 98 2.57 2.62 8.30
CA LYS A 98 2.71 3.92 8.96
C LYS A 98 1.57 4.89 8.64
N ASP A 99 1.05 4.84 7.40
CA ASP A 99 0.10 5.84 6.90
C ASP A 99 -1.35 5.34 6.91
N THR A 100 -1.57 4.03 6.77
CA THR A 100 -2.91 3.47 6.60
C THR A 100 -3.04 2.05 7.14
N THR A 101 -4.27 1.65 7.42
CA THR A 101 -4.62 0.26 7.70
C THR A 101 -5.41 -0.29 6.52
N VAL A 102 -4.93 -1.40 5.95
CA VAL A 102 -5.51 -2.09 4.82
C VAL A 102 -6.27 -3.30 5.35
N ILE A 103 -7.58 -3.37 5.11
CA ILE A 103 -8.48 -4.39 5.64
C ILE A 103 -9.09 -5.14 4.46
N ALA A 104 -8.74 -6.40 4.27
CA ALA A 104 -9.30 -7.22 3.20
C ALA A 104 -10.70 -7.75 3.59
N ASP A 105 -11.57 -7.88 2.59
CA ASP A 105 -12.90 -8.44 2.78
C ASP A 105 -12.83 -9.96 2.98
N SER A 106 -13.18 -10.42 4.18
CA SER A 106 -13.18 -11.84 4.52
C SER A 106 -14.23 -12.67 3.76
N ALA A 107 -15.22 -12.06 3.11
CA ALA A 107 -16.25 -12.80 2.38
C ALA A 107 -15.71 -13.54 1.14
N GLN A 108 -14.58 -13.09 0.59
CA GLN A 108 -13.97 -13.63 -0.62
C GLN A 108 -12.46 -13.79 -0.45
N ALA A 109 -11.82 -14.50 -1.39
CA ALA A 109 -10.36 -14.54 -1.43
C ALA A 109 -9.83 -13.23 -2.02
N ASN A 110 -8.78 -12.67 -1.43
CA ASN A 110 -8.19 -11.42 -1.91
C ASN A 110 -6.74 -11.65 -2.34
N ASN A 111 -6.27 -10.82 -3.27
CA ASN A 111 -4.86 -10.75 -3.64
C ASN A 111 -4.53 -9.29 -3.88
N PHE A 112 -3.69 -8.75 -3.01
CA PHE A 112 -3.32 -7.35 -3.02
C PHE A 112 -1.85 -7.17 -2.65
N VAL A 113 -1.28 -6.07 -3.11
CA VAL A 113 0.10 -5.67 -2.85
C VAL A 113 0.06 -4.38 -2.04
N VAL A 114 0.83 -4.33 -0.97
CA VAL A 114 1.06 -3.13 -0.17
C VAL A 114 2.52 -2.77 -0.30
N GLU A 115 2.79 -1.53 -0.72
CA GLU A 115 4.12 -0.96 -0.87
C GLU A 115 4.20 0.28 0.01
N VAL A 116 5.15 0.27 0.94
CA VAL A 116 5.38 1.36 1.89
C VAL A 116 6.66 2.06 1.48
N GLU A 117 6.49 3.31 1.06
CA GLU A 117 7.58 4.22 0.77
C GLU A 117 7.68 5.29 1.86
N CYS A 118 8.74 6.10 1.83
CA CYS A 118 9.04 7.05 2.89
C CYS A 118 7.95 8.11 3.17
N SER A 119 7.05 8.39 2.22
CA SER A 119 6.02 9.44 2.33
C SER A 119 4.58 8.97 2.13
N HIS A 120 4.38 7.74 1.67
CA HIS A 120 3.07 7.22 1.33
C HIS A 120 3.09 5.70 1.27
N THR A 121 1.90 5.14 1.42
CA THR A 121 1.61 3.73 1.22
C THR A 121 0.77 3.58 -0.04
N HIS A 122 1.18 2.69 -0.92
CA HIS A 122 0.43 2.31 -2.11
C HIS A 122 -0.17 0.91 -1.95
N VAL A 123 -1.44 0.77 -2.33
CA VAL A 123 -2.17 -0.49 -2.29
C VAL A 123 -2.71 -0.78 -3.68
N ASP A 124 -2.33 -1.93 -4.24
CA ASP A 124 -2.84 -2.43 -5.51
C ASP A 124 -3.61 -3.73 -5.27
N THR A 125 -4.90 -3.75 -5.61
CA THR A 125 -5.74 -4.94 -5.43
C THR A 125 -5.91 -5.63 -6.76
N THR A 126 -5.32 -6.80 -6.93
CA THR A 126 -5.47 -7.60 -8.16
C THR A 126 -6.77 -8.42 -8.15
N ALA A 127 -7.19 -8.92 -6.98
CA ALA A 127 -8.43 -9.68 -6.83
C ALA A 127 -9.05 -9.43 -5.46
N GLY A 128 -10.39 -9.51 -5.39
CA GLY A 128 -11.17 -9.29 -4.18
C GLY A 128 -11.50 -7.82 -3.91
N LEU A 129 -11.76 -7.50 -2.64
CA LEU A 129 -12.10 -6.16 -2.18
C LEU A 129 -11.31 -5.84 -0.91
N VAL A 130 -10.69 -4.67 -0.90
CA VAL A 130 -9.87 -4.22 0.21
C VAL A 130 -10.30 -2.82 0.61
N THR A 131 -10.42 -2.55 1.90
CA THR A 131 -10.70 -1.22 2.45
C THR A 131 -9.42 -0.63 3.01
N MET A 132 -8.99 0.49 2.46
CA MET A 132 -7.88 1.29 2.96
C MET A 132 -8.42 2.37 3.89
N ARG A 133 -8.05 2.29 5.17
CA ARG A 133 -8.45 3.23 6.23
C ARG A 133 -7.31 4.18 6.54
N GLU A 134 -7.52 5.46 6.27
CA GLU A 134 -6.58 6.56 6.52
C GLU A 134 -7.20 7.49 7.58
N GLY A 135 -6.79 7.30 8.85
CA GLY A 135 -7.39 8.01 9.98
C GLY A 135 -8.89 7.74 10.11
N SER A 136 -9.72 8.71 9.74
CA SER A 136 -11.19 8.61 9.75
C SER A 136 -11.82 8.36 8.37
N SER A 137 -11.01 8.26 7.31
CA SER A 137 -11.49 8.05 5.94
C SER A 137 -11.29 6.61 5.52
N ASP A 138 -12.34 5.97 5.02
CA ASP A 138 -12.29 4.63 4.43
C ASP A 138 -12.42 4.74 2.91
N LYS A 139 -11.50 4.11 2.18
CA LYS A 139 -11.52 4.02 0.71
C LYS A 139 -11.54 2.56 0.30
N GLN A 140 -12.50 2.19 -0.54
CA GLN A 140 -12.55 0.85 -1.10
C GLN A 140 -11.64 0.75 -2.34
N VAL A 141 -10.83 -0.30 -2.38
CA VAL A 141 -9.91 -0.68 -3.44
C VAL A 141 -10.38 -2.06 -3.92
N ALA A 142 -11.07 -2.07 -5.05
CA ALA A 142 -11.59 -3.29 -5.66
C ALA A 142 -10.54 -3.90 -6.60
N ALA A 143 -10.77 -5.15 -7.02
CA ALA A 143 -9.95 -5.81 -8.03
C ALA A 143 -9.71 -4.92 -9.28
N GLY A 144 -8.45 -4.80 -9.67
CA GLY A 144 -7.98 -3.97 -10.78
C GLY A 144 -7.83 -2.48 -10.45
N THR A 145 -8.07 -2.06 -9.21
CA THR A 145 -7.85 -0.68 -8.78
C THR A 145 -6.71 -0.56 -7.79
N SER A 146 -6.18 0.66 -7.70
CA SER A 146 -5.11 0.99 -6.77
C SER A 146 -5.44 2.26 -6.00
N ALA A 147 -5.00 2.37 -4.76
CA ALA A 147 -5.12 3.57 -3.96
C ALA A 147 -3.80 3.92 -3.28
N THR A 148 -3.63 5.20 -2.99
CA THR A 148 -2.47 5.72 -2.27
C THR A 148 -2.96 6.49 -1.05
N ALA A 149 -2.34 6.23 0.11
CA ALA A 149 -2.54 6.94 1.36
C ALA A 149 -1.23 7.59 1.81
N GLY A 150 -1.30 8.72 2.51
CA GLY A 150 -0.12 9.49 2.91
C GLY A 150 0.13 10.75 2.08
N ASN A 151 1.18 11.49 2.45
CA ASN A 151 1.42 12.83 1.93
C ASN A 151 2.50 12.82 0.84
N LEU A 152 2.05 12.78 -0.41
CA LEU A 152 2.90 12.84 -1.62
C LEU A 152 3.73 14.14 -1.76
N SER A 153 3.47 15.15 -0.93
CA SER A 153 4.16 16.45 -0.94
C SER A 153 5.27 16.59 0.12
N GLN A 154 5.61 15.53 0.87
CA GLN A 154 6.70 15.61 1.83
C GLN A 154 8.08 15.71 1.15
N THR A 155 8.75 16.84 1.39
CA THR A 155 10.13 17.12 0.98
C THR A 155 11.09 16.17 1.68
N GLY A 156 11.88 15.39 0.92
CA GLY A 156 12.91 14.48 1.46
C GLY A 156 12.78 13.02 0.99
N CYS A 157 11.72 12.67 0.29
CA CYS A 157 11.52 11.34 -0.30
C CYS A 157 11.79 11.37 -1.81
N LYS A 158 12.37 10.30 -2.37
CA LYS A 158 12.58 10.20 -3.82
C LYS A 158 11.21 10.14 -4.51
N PRO A 159 10.89 11.00 -5.50
CA PRO A 159 9.61 10.95 -6.18
C PRO A 159 9.42 9.62 -6.90
N CYS A 160 8.45 8.83 -6.47
CA CYS A 160 7.99 7.61 -7.13
C CYS A 160 7.05 7.96 -8.30
N LEU A 161 7.58 8.64 -9.32
CA LEU A 161 6.83 8.80 -10.56
C LEU A 161 6.68 7.42 -11.20
N ARG A 162 5.52 6.78 -11.01
CA ARG A 162 5.13 5.62 -11.82
C ARG A 162 5.23 5.99 -13.31
N PRO A 163 5.84 5.16 -14.16
CA PRO A 163 5.77 5.33 -15.61
C PRO A 163 4.28 5.46 -16.00
N ASN A 164 3.91 6.55 -16.68
CA ASN A 164 2.54 6.94 -17.09
C ASN A 164 1.63 7.66 -16.07
N SER A 165 2.13 8.14 -14.92
CA SER A 165 1.32 9.01 -14.02
C SER A 165 1.36 10.50 -14.37
N ALA A 166 2.02 10.88 -15.47
CA ALA A 166 1.89 12.24 -16.00
C ALA A 166 0.50 12.38 -16.62
N PRO A 167 -0.36 13.31 -16.17
CA PRO A 167 -1.54 13.66 -16.93
C PRO A 167 -1.08 14.04 -18.33
N PRO A 168 -1.70 13.51 -19.40
CA PRO A 168 -1.32 13.86 -20.75
C PRO A 168 -1.48 15.38 -20.87
N VAL A 169 -0.37 16.09 -20.91
CA VAL A 169 -0.37 17.47 -21.37
C VAL A 169 -0.90 17.37 -22.80
N ARG A 170 -2.18 17.72 -22.98
CA ARG A 170 -2.71 17.98 -24.30
C ARG A 170 -1.94 19.20 -24.77
N LEU A 171 -0.83 18.95 -25.45
CA LEU A 171 -0.22 19.88 -26.39
C LEU A 171 -1.28 20.10 -27.48
N ALA A 172 -2.29 20.90 -27.15
CA ALA A 172 -3.17 21.52 -28.11
C ALA A 172 -2.25 22.39 -28.96
N GLY A 173 -1.99 21.92 -30.18
CA GLY A 173 -1.07 22.55 -31.08
C GLY A 173 -1.44 23.99 -31.32
N TRP A 174 -0.51 24.89 -31.00
CA TRP A 174 -0.39 26.17 -31.70
C TRP A 174 1.07 26.65 -31.68
N PRO A 175 1.56 27.27 -32.77
CA PRO A 175 2.96 27.17 -33.17
C PRO A 175 3.82 28.40 -32.80
N TRP A 176 3.48 29.14 -31.74
CA TRP A 176 4.10 30.46 -31.51
C TRP A 176 4.88 30.65 -30.21
N LEU A 177 5.18 29.60 -29.45
CA LEU A 177 6.07 29.72 -28.27
C LEU A 177 7.49 29.23 -28.56
N ILE A 178 8.11 29.86 -29.57
CA ILE A 178 9.55 30.10 -29.53
C ILE A 178 9.73 31.34 -28.66
N LEU A 179 10.27 31.17 -27.45
CA LEU A 179 11.33 32.03 -26.88
C LEU A 179 11.59 31.71 -25.41
N ALA A 180 12.89 31.81 -25.09
CA ALA A 180 13.48 32.00 -23.78
C ALA A 180 13.69 30.74 -22.91
N ALA A 181 14.78 30.06 -23.23
CA ALA A 181 15.70 29.58 -22.21
C ALA A 181 16.11 30.73 -21.26
N ALA A 182 15.95 30.53 -19.96
CA ALA A 182 16.80 30.99 -18.87
C ALA A 182 16.11 30.62 -17.55
N GLY A 183 16.89 30.30 -16.52
CA GLY A 183 16.39 29.81 -15.23
C GLY A 183 15.60 30.83 -14.41
N VAL A 184 15.51 30.53 -13.12
CA VAL A 184 14.82 31.20 -11.99
C VAL A 184 13.30 31.01 -11.86
N ALA A 185 12.96 30.33 -10.75
CA ALA A 185 11.96 30.66 -9.73
C ALA A 185 10.55 31.10 -10.15
N GLY A 186 9.56 30.45 -9.53
CA GLY A 186 8.15 30.54 -9.84
C GLY A 186 7.55 31.94 -9.90
N VAL A 187 6.53 32.08 -10.75
CA VAL A 187 5.56 33.17 -10.68
C VAL A 187 4.20 32.61 -11.09
N ALA A 188 3.23 32.81 -10.20
CA ALA A 188 1.81 32.58 -10.42
C ALA A 188 1.27 33.51 -11.52
N ILE A 189 0.39 33.00 -12.39
CA ILE A 189 -0.45 33.86 -13.24
C ILE A 189 -1.92 33.54 -12.91
N LEU A 190 -2.43 34.24 -11.90
CA LEU A 190 -3.84 34.58 -11.76
C LEU A 190 -4.16 35.66 -12.79
N LEU A 191 -5.12 35.43 -13.67
CA LEU A 191 -5.85 36.50 -14.38
C LEU A 191 -7.33 36.13 -14.41
N GLY A 192 -8.11 36.74 -13.51
CA GLY A 192 -9.56 36.83 -13.59
C GLY A 192 -9.99 38.07 -14.37
N GLY A 193 -11.19 38.01 -14.98
CA GLY A 193 -11.81 39.17 -15.63
C GLY A 193 -12.98 38.83 -16.55
N ASN A 194 -14.15 38.61 -15.94
CA ASN A 194 -15.52 38.97 -16.33
C ASN A 194 -16.01 38.72 -17.78
N ASN A 195 -17.00 37.83 -17.93
CA ASN A 195 -18.38 38.18 -18.35
C ASN A 195 -19.30 36.96 -18.30
N GLU A 196 -20.53 37.20 -17.85
CA GLU A 196 -21.60 36.25 -17.52
C GLU A 196 -22.01 35.32 -18.68
N VAL A 197 -22.17 34.02 -18.39
CA VAL A 197 -23.30 33.20 -18.86
C VAL A 197 -23.62 32.15 -17.79
N THR A 198 -24.72 32.35 -17.06
CA THR A 198 -25.55 31.24 -16.51
C THR A 198 -26.67 30.99 -17.53
N PRO A 199 -27.14 29.75 -17.77
CA PRO A 199 -27.82 28.97 -16.73
C PRO A 199 -27.65 27.42 -16.80
N ASN A 200 -27.96 26.76 -15.68
CA ASN A 200 -28.16 25.31 -15.46
C ASN A 200 -26.93 24.38 -15.34
N GLY A 201 -26.55 24.14 -14.08
CA GLY A 201 -25.70 23.01 -13.68
C GLY A 201 -25.03 23.25 -12.32
N GLN A 202 -25.81 23.23 -11.24
CA GLN A 202 -25.33 23.35 -9.87
C GLN A 202 -24.22 22.33 -9.56
N VAL A 203 -23.00 22.78 -9.25
CA VAL A 203 -22.19 22.17 -8.19
C VAL A 203 -21.56 23.29 -7.36
N ILE A 204 -22.08 23.43 -6.15
CA ILE A 204 -21.53 24.24 -5.08
C ILE A 204 -20.30 23.50 -4.55
N ILE A 205 -19.14 24.16 -4.52
CA ILE A 205 -18.04 23.75 -3.64
C ILE A 205 -17.80 24.91 -2.67
N VAL A 206 -18.32 24.72 -1.46
CA VAL A 206 -18.02 25.53 -0.28
C VAL A 206 -16.59 25.19 0.14
N SER A 207 -15.72 26.19 0.16
CA SER A 207 -14.47 26.12 0.91
C SER A 207 -14.77 26.19 2.41
N PRO A 208 -14.16 25.36 3.26
CA PRO A 208 -14.00 25.71 4.65
C PRO A 208 -12.81 26.65 4.78
N THR A 209 -13.08 27.94 4.89
CA THR A 209 -12.22 28.84 5.66
C THR A 209 -12.60 28.74 7.13
N ARG A 210 -11.76 28.10 7.93
CA ARG A 210 -11.12 28.73 9.09
C ARG A 210 -9.96 27.88 9.60
#